data_AF-A0A832EZ27-F1
#
_entry.id   AF-A0A832EZ27-F1
#
_cell.length_a   1.000
_cell.length_b   1.000
_cell.length_c   1.000
_cell.angle_alpha   90.00
_cell.angle_beta   90.00
_cell.angle_gamma   90.00
#
_symmetry.space_group_name_H-M   'P 1'
#
loop_
_entity.id
_entity.type
_entity.pdbx_description
1 polymer ?
#
loop_
_entity_poly.entity_id
_entity_poly.type
_entity_poly.pdbx_seq_one_letter_code
_entity_poly.pdbx_strand_id
1 'polypeptide(L)'
;MEYWEIEEVSKALAVLVAEAGNYGYVDKLGYAPSKDLAIFYLKEALRDLHSMMSRDFENKEAEKAAKEIKFEQIDSALQKISGVSDRKELRELTSLIASKALAKSARLKKSEIREVK
;
A
#
# COMPACT_ATOMS: atom_id res chain seq x y z
N MET A 1 1.94 -15.98 1.86
CA MET A 1 1.96 -14.65 2.52
C MET A 1 0.75 -14.58 3.42
N GLU A 2 0.93 -14.11 4.63
CA GLU A 2 -0.08 -14.06 5.67
C GLU A 2 -0.99 -12.85 5.51
N TYR A 3 -2.18 -12.91 6.12
CA TYR A 3 -3.17 -11.84 5.98
C TYR A 3 -2.64 -10.47 6.47
N TRP A 4 -1.90 -10.46 7.58
CA TRP A 4 -1.37 -9.22 8.17
C TRP A 4 -0.27 -8.56 7.31
N GLU A 5 0.52 -9.36 6.57
CA GLU A 5 1.51 -8.84 5.63
C GLU A 5 0.83 -8.10 4.48
N ILE A 6 -0.20 -8.73 3.88
CA ILE A 6 -1.02 -8.09 2.84
C ILE A 6 -1.68 -6.82 3.37
N GLU A 7 -2.19 -6.87 4.61
CA GLU A 7 -2.90 -5.77 5.25
C GLU A 7 -2.03 -4.52 5.36
N GLU A 8 -0.80 -4.62 5.84
CA GLU A 8 0.08 -3.46 6.03
C GLU A 8 0.62 -2.90 4.71
N VAL A 9 0.97 -3.76 3.73
CA VAL A 9 1.34 -3.27 2.39
C VAL A 9 0.16 -2.54 1.74
N SER A 10 -1.05 -3.10 1.85
CA SER A 10 -2.26 -2.46 1.32
C SER A 10 -2.56 -1.13 2.04
N LYS A 11 -2.32 -1.06 3.36
CA LYS A 11 -2.48 0.17 4.15
C LYS A 11 -1.51 1.25 3.69
N ALA A 12 -0.23 0.93 3.52
CA ALA A 12 0.79 1.86 3.02
C ALA A 12 0.39 2.48 1.67
N LEU A 13 -0.03 1.63 0.71
CA LEU A 13 -0.51 2.10 -0.60
C LEU A 13 -1.80 2.92 -0.49
N ALA A 14 -2.71 2.53 0.41
CA ALA A 14 -3.95 3.24 0.62
C ALA A 14 -3.75 4.67 1.14
N VAL A 15 -2.78 4.87 2.04
CA VAL A 15 -2.43 6.20 2.55
C VAL A 15 -1.94 7.10 1.41
N LEU A 16 -1.05 6.61 0.53
CA LEU A 16 -0.57 7.37 -0.63
C LEU A 16 -1.70 7.78 -1.59
N VAL A 17 -2.69 6.91 -1.78
CA VAL A 17 -3.87 7.22 -2.60
C VAL A 17 -4.80 8.21 -1.90
N ALA A 18 -4.97 8.06 -0.59
CA ALA A 18 -5.87 8.87 0.23
C ALA A 18 -5.38 10.32 0.34
N GLU A 19 -4.11 10.49 0.67
CA GLU A 19 -3.46 11.79 0.89
C GLU A 19 -3.02 12.43 -0.43
N ALA A 20 -2.18 11.75 -1.20
CA ALA A 20 -1.55 12.35 -2.39
C ALA A 20 -2.31 12.10 -3.71
N GLY A 21 -3.43 11.38 -3.66
CA GLY A 21 -4.18 11.01 -4.87
C GLY A 21 -3.40 10.10 -5.83
N ASN A 22 -2.32 9.46 -5.39
CA ASN A 22 -1.43 8.70 -6.26
C ASN A 22 -1.87 7.23 -6.40
N TYR A 23 -2.63 6.95 -7.46
CA TYR A 23 -3.06 5.58 -7.83
C TYR A 23 -1.96 4.77 -8.55
N GLY A 24 -0.88 5.43 -9.00
CA GLY A 24 0.11 4.82 -9.87
C GLY A 24 0.79 3.60 -9.27
N TYR A 25 1.06 3.59 -7.95
CA TYR A 25 1.68 2.44 -7.29
C TYR A 25 0.74 1.24 -7.19
N VAL A 26 -0.56 1.47 -7.00
CA VAL A 26 -1.58 0.43 -6.99
C VAL A 26 -1.68 -0.22 -8.38
N ASP A 27 -1.77 0.61 -9.43
CA ASP A 27 -1.91 0.14 -10.81
C ASP A 27 -0.65 -0.63 -11.25
N LYS A 28 0.53 -0.02 -11.04
CA LYS A 28 1.82 -0.65 -11.38
C LYS A 28 2.01 -2.00 -10.67
N LEU A 29 1.64 -2.10 -9.39
CA LEU A 29 1.77 -3.34 -8.63
C LEU A 29 0.80 -4.42 -9.13
N GLY A 30 -0.47 -4.06 -9.39
CA GLY A 30 -1.48 -4.98 -9.91
C GLY A 30 -1.11 -5.61 -11.26
N TYR A 31 -0.27 -4.95 -12.06
CA TYR A 31 0.21 -5.42 -13.35
C TYR A 31 1.68 -5.88 -13.37
N ALA A 32 2.33 -6.03 -12.22
CA ALA A 32 3.74 -6.42 -12.17
C ALA A 32 3.95 -7.86 -12.72
N PRO A 33 4.75 -8.05 -13.79
CA PRO A 33 4.95 -9.35 -14.43
C PRO A 33 6.06 -10.19 -13.76
N SER A 34 6.83 -9.59 -12.85
CA SER A 34 7.93 -10.24 -12.14
C SER A 34 8.04 -9.73 -10.70
N LYS A 35 8.63 -10.55 -9.83
CA LYS A 35 8.86 -10.21 -8.42
C LYS A 35 9.80 -9.02 -8.27
N ASP A 36 10.81 -8.91 -9.13
CA ASP A 36 11.76 -7.80 -9.11
C ASP A 36 11.05 -6.48 -9.41
N LEU A 37 10.11 -6.49 -10.36
CA LEU A 37 9.34 -5.29 -10.69
C LEU A 37 8.31 -4.96 -9.61
N ALA A 38 7.67 -5.97 -9.02
CA ALA A 38 6.77 -5.77 -7.87
C ALA A 38 7.52 -5.14 -6.68
N ILE A 39 8.70 -5.66 -6.34
CA ILE A 39 9.57 -5.12 -5.28
C ILE A 39 10.05 -3.72 -5.63
N PHE A 40 10.42 -3.47 -6.89
CA PHE A 40 10.81 -2.14 -7.35
C PHE A 40 9.68 -1.11 -7.14
N TYR A 41 8.44 -1.43 -7.50
CA TYR A 41 7.30 -0.54 -7.30
C TYR A 41 6.97 -0.35 -5.82
N LEU A 42 7.08 -1.40 -5.00
CA LEU A 42 6.91 -1.27 -3.55
C LEU A 42 8.00 -0.38 -2.94
N LYS A 43 9.26 -0.47 -3.41
CA LYS A 43 10.34 0.43 -3.01
C LYS A 43 10.03 1.89 -3.36
N GLU A 44 9.55 2.17 -4.57
CA GLU A 44 9.15 3.54 -4.96
C GLU A 44 8.01 4.06 -4.05
N ALA A 45 6.99 3.23 -3.82
CA ALA A 45 5.87 3.58 -2.95
C ALA A 45 6.32 3.87 -1.51
N LEU A 46 7.17 3.02 -0.93
CA LEU A 46 7.68 3.22 0.43
C LEU A 46 8.53 4.49 0.55
N ARG A 47 9.37 4.78 -0.45
CA ARG A 47 10.15 6.02 -0.48
C ARG A 47 9.24 7.26 -0.45
N ASP A 48 8.18 7.25 -1.26
CA ASP A 48 7.22 8.35 -1.30
C ASP A 48 6.41 8.44 0.00
N LEU A 49 6.05 7.30 0.60
CA LEU A 49 5.41 7.24 1.91
C LEU A 49 6.30 7.89 2.98
N HIS A 50 7.59 7.54 3.02
CA HIS A 50 8.55 8.16 3.93
C HIS A 50 8.64 9.68 3.73
N SER A 51 8.69 10.15 2.48
CA SER A 51 8.72 11.58 2.20
C SER A 51 7.42 12.29 2.57
N MET A 52 6.28 11.61 2.55
CA MET A 52 4.98 12.14 2.91
C MET A 52 4.80 12.19 4.44
N MET A 53 5.27 11.16 5.15
CA MET A 53 5.21 11.08 6.62
C MET A 53 5.99 12.19 7.33
N SER A 54 6.92 12.87 6.64
CA SER A 54 7.66 14.02 7.18
C SER A 54 6.96 15.37 6.93
N ARG A 55 5.75 15.37 6.38
CA ARG A 55 4.97 16.57 6.04
C ARG A 55 3.63 16.54 6.76
N ASP A 56 2.94 17.67 6.77
CA ASP A 56 1.57 17.74 7.26
C ASP A 56 0.63 17.02 6.30
N PHE A 57 -0.30 16.25 6.86
CA PHE A 57 -1.36 15.58 6.11
C PHE A 57 -2.59 16.47 6.03
N GLU A 58 -3.13 16.59 4.83
CA GLU A 58 -4.43 17.20 4.56
C GLU A 58 -5.56 16.28 5.04
N ASN A 59 -5.41 14.96 4.90
CA ASN A 59 -6.38 13.96 5.34
C ASN A 59 -5.99 13.37 6.71
N LYS A 60 -6.76 13.69 7.76
CA LYS A 60 -6.46 13.27 9.14
C LYS A 60 -6.61 11.77 9.36
N GLU A 61 -7.56 11.15 8.66
CA GLU A 61 -7.71 9.70 8.69
C GLU A 61 -6.53 8.97 8.03
N ALA A 62 -5.96 9.54 6.96
CA ALA A 62 -4.75 9.04 6.32
C ALA A 62 -3.53 9.22 7.23
N GLU A 63 -3.42 10.36 7.93
CA GLU A 63 -2.38 10.62 8.92
C GLU A 63 -2.38 9.57 10.03
N LYS A 64 -3.56 9.27 10.58
CA LYS A 64 -3.73 8.25 11.62
C LYS A 64 -3.35 6.87 11.09
N ALA A 65 -3.85 6.50 9.91
CA ALA A 65 -3.52 5.22 9.29
C ALA A 65 -2.01 5.08 9.03
N ALA A 66 -1.32 6.16 8.62
CA ALA A 66 0.12 6.16 8.40
C ALA A 66 0.91 5.90 9.70
N LYS A 67 0.49 6.50 10.82
CA LYS A 67 1.12 6.29 12.14
C LYS A 67 0.94 4.88 12.68
N GLU A 68 -0.10 4.17 12.24
CA GLU A 68 -0.42 2.80 12.64
C GLU A 68 0.17 1.72 11.71
N ILE A 69 0.97 2.10 10.71
CA ILE A 69 1.65 1.14 9.83
C ILE A 69 2.69 0.35 10.62
N LYS A 70 2.64 -0.98 10.50
CA LYS A 70 3.64 -1.88 11.10
C LYS A 70 4.69 -2.25 10.05
N PHE A 71 5.77 -1.50 9.99
CA PHE A 71 6.81 -1.67 8.97
C PHE A 71 7.52 -3.02 9.03
N GLU A 72 7.57 -3.68 10.18
CA GLU A 72 8.12 -5.04 10.31
C GLU A 72 7.31 -6.06 9.49
N GLN A 73 5.99 -5.86 9.39
CA GLN A 73 5.11 -6.72 8.58
C GLN A 73 5.27 -6.43 7.09
N ILE A 74 5.60 -5.19 6.72
CA ILE A 74 5.96 -4.83 5.34
C ILE A 74 7.30 -5.46 4.95
N ASP A 75 8.30 -5.44 5.82
CA ASP A 75 9.59 -6.11 5.57
C ASP A 75 9.40 -7.62 5.36
N SER A 76 8.63 -8.27 6.24
CA SER A 76 8.25 -9.68 6.08
C SER A 76 7.53 -9.93 4.74
N ALA A 77 6.60 -9.05 4.34
CA ALA A 77 5.93 -9.14 3.05
C ALA A 77 6.91 -9.06 1.87
N LEU A 78 7.88 -8.15 1.91
CA LEU A 78 8.91 -8.02 0.88
C LEU A 78 9.76 -9.29 0.76
N GLN A 79 10.16 -9.87 1.90
CA GLN A 79 10.88 -11.15 1.92
C GLN A 79 10.04 -12.27 1.29
N LYS A 80 8.75 -12.37 1.61
CA LYS A 80 7.85 -13.37 1.01
C LYS A 80 7.71 -13.17 -0.50
N ILE A 81 7.48 -11.94 -0.97
CA ILE A 81 7.36 -11.62 -2.39
C ILE A 81 8.66 -11.99 -3.14
N SER A 82 9.82 -11.73 -2.54
CA SER A 82 11.13 -12.08 -3.14
C SER A 82 11.31 -13.60 -3.35
N GLY A 83 10.67 -14.40 -2.49
CA GLY A 83 10.68 -15.85 -2.55
C GLY A 83 9.70 -16.46 -3.55
N VAL A 84 8.74 -15.69 -4.08
CA VAL A 84 7.74 -16.21 -5.03
C VAL A 84 8.43 -16.58 -6.35
N SER A 85 8.27 -17.84 -6.77
CA SER A 85 8.77 -18.35 -8.06
C SER A 85 7.67 -18.51 -9.09
N ASP A 86 6.43 -18.72 -8.65
CA ASP A 86 5.28 -18.90 -9.51
C ASP A 86 4.65 -17.55 -9.93
N ARG A 87 4.52 -17.35 -11.25
CA ARG A 87 3.99 -16.08 -11.80
C ARG A 87 2.50 -15.91 -11.51
N LYS A 88 1.73 -16.99 -11.44
CA LYS A 88 0.30 -16.93 -11.15
C LYS A 88 0.08 -16.52 -9.69
N GLU A 89 0.82 -17.12 -8.77
CA GLU A 89 0.83 -16.76 -7.35
C GLU A 89 1.22 -15.28 -7.17
N LEU A 90 2.31 -14.83 -7.81
CA LEU A 90 2.70 -13.41 -7.74
C LEU A 90 1.57 -12.50 -8.18
N ARG A 91 0.96 -12.79 -9.34
CA ARG A 91 -0.15 -11.99 -9.89
C ARG A 91 -1.35 -11.97 -8.94
N GLU A 92 -1.71 -13.09 -8.34
CA GLU A 92 -2.82 -13.17 -7.39
C GLU A 92 -2.54 -12.34 -6.12
N LEU A 93 -1.31 -12.42 -5.59
CA LEU A 93 -0.87 -11.65 -4.44
C LEU A 93 -0.89 -10.15 -4.71
N THR A 94 -0.27 -9.69 -5.80
CA THR A 94 -0.21 -8.26 -6.13
C THR A 94 -1.58 -7.69 -6.47
N SER A 95 -2.43 -8.46 -7.17
CA SER A 95 -3.82 -8.06 -7.44
C SER A 95 -4.63 -7.90 -6.16
N LEU A 96 -4.43 -8.79 -5.18
CA LEU A 96 -5.12 -8.71 -3.89
C LEU A 96 -4.67 -7.51 -3.07
N ILE A 97 -3.36 -7.23 -3.02
CA ILE A 97 -2.82 -6.03 -2.38
C ILE A 97 -3.41 -4.77 -3.01
N ALA A 98 -3.38 -4.67 -4.34
CA ALA A 98 -3.91 -3.52 -5.07
C ALA A 98 -5.41 -3.30 -4.79
N SER A 99 -6.20 -4.37 -4.85
CA SER A 99 -7.64 -4.31 -4.58
C SER A 99 -7.96 -3.86 -3.14
N LYS A 100 -7.22 -4.39 -2.16
CA LYS A 100 -7.35 -3.99 -0.76
C LYS A 100 -6.92 -2.53 -0.52
N ALA A 101 -5.85 -2.09 -1.17
CA ALA A 101 -5.39 -0.70 -1.10
C ALA A 101 -6.48 0.28 -1.59
N LEU A 102 -7.13 -0.03 -2.72
CA LEU A 102 -8.25 0.76 -3.24
C LEU A 102 -9.44 0.79 -2.29
N ALA A 103 -9.83 -0.37 -1.75
CA ALA A 103 -10.94 -0.44 -0.80
C ALA A 103 -10.67 0.37 0.47
N LYS A 104 -9.42 0.33 0.97
CA LYS A 104 -9.00 1.09 2.15
C LYS A 104 -8.93 2.59 1.87
N SER A 105 -8.34 3.01 0.75
CA SER A 105 -8.21 4.43 0.42
C SER A 105 -9.58 5.09 0.24
N ALA A 106 -10.54 4.38 -0.35
CA ALA A 106 -11.93 4.84 -0.42
C ALA A 106 -12.55 5.03 0.99
N ARG A 107 -12.24 4.15 1.94
CA ARG A 107 -12.70 4.29 3.33
C ARG A 107 -12.07 5.51 4.00
N LEU A 108 -10.75 5.69 3.89
CA LEU A 108 -10.04 6.85 4.45
C LEU A 108 -10.60 8.17 3.92
N LYS A 109 -10.80 8.27 2.59
CA LYS A 109 -11.42 9.46 1.97
C LYS A 109 -12.86 9.69 2.44
N LYS A 110 -13.64 8.63 2.67
CA LYS A 110 -15.03 8.74 3.13
C LYS A 110 -15.15 9.11 4.60
N SER A 111 -14.27 8.59 5.46
CA SER A 111 -14.24 8.91 6.89
C SER A 111 -13.91 10.38 7.10
N GLU A 112 -12.92 10.91 6.38
CA GLU A 112 -12.55 12.33 6.42
C GLU A 112 -13.77 13.24 6.15
N ILE A 113 -14.56 12.95 5.11
CA ILE A 113 -15.77 13.72 4.77
C ILE A 113 -16.82 13.70 5.89
N ARG A 114 -16.84 12.66 6.74
CA ARG A 114 -17.78 12.55 7.86
C ARG A 114 -17.33 13.34 9.08
N GLU A 115 -16.04 13.55 9.29
CA GLU A 115 -15.53 14.34 10.42
C GLU A 115 -15.65 15.85 10.19
N VAL A 116 -15.74 16.29 8.93
CA VAL A 116 -15.87 17.70 8.55
C VAL A 116 -17.33 18.20 8.53
N LYS A 117 -18.32 17.30 8.70
CA LYS A 117 -19.76 17.64 8.75
C LYS A 117 -20.30 17.65 10.17
#